data_AF-A0A329CH90-F1
#
_entry.id   AF-A0A329CH90-F1
#
_cell.length_a   1.000
_cell.length_b   1.000
_cell.length_c   1.000
_cell.angle_alpha   90.00
_cell.angle_beta   90.00
_cell.angle_gamma   90.00
#
_symmetry.space_group_name_H-M   'P 1'
#
loop_
_entity.id
_entity.type
_entity.pdbx_description
1 polymer ?
#
loop_
_entity_poly.entity_id
_entity_poly.type
_entity_poly.pdbx_seq_one_letter_code
_entity_poly.pdbx_strand_id
1 'polypeptide(L)'
;MLKITFYDGEYDGDLTALVPICEIDGSVVPEDRSPYTTLEETLRLLEMCADKYSVPRPAGQCFTVLIGRKAGTKVVSLARLDVHACNGRASANVRCKGAPDCHTGPVCYEPEDDAAAIVLKVLVKVLHDESRLSTLAQSRLDSVNRAIKVKLDEL
;
A
#
# COMPACT_ATOMS: atom_id res chain seq x y z
N MET A 1 3.84 16.77 -2.48
CA MET A 1 2.64 16.38 -1.71
C MET A 1 2.04 15.13 -2.32
N LEU A 2 1.70 14.17 -1.50
CA LEU A 2 0.96 12.97 -1.87
C LEU A 2 -0.53 13.31 -2.03
N LYS A 3 -1.18 12.69 -3.00
CA LYS A 3 -2.63 12.71 -3.25
C LYS A 3 -3.11 11.27 -3.25
N ILE A 4 -4.03 10.95 -2.36
CA ILE A 4 -4.69 9.64 -2.26
C ILE A 4 -6.13 9.86 -2.68
N THR A 5 -6.62 9.10 -3.66
CA THR A 5 -7.99 9.22 -4.13
C THR A 5 -8.68 7.87 -4.10
N PHE A 6 -9.81 7.82 -3.41
CA PHE A 6 -10.63 6.63 -3.23
C PHE A 6 -11.78 6.69 -4.24
N TYR A 7 -12.04 5.55 -4.87
CA TYR A 7 -13.15 5.36 -5.77
C TYR A 7 -13.88 4.08 -5.43
N ASP A 8 -15.20 4.09 -5.54
CA ASP A 8 -16.01 2.89 -5.49
C ASP A 8 -15.99 2.20 -6.86
N GLY A 9 -15.94 0.86 -6.84
CA GLY A 9 -15.84 0.02 -8.03
C GLY A 9 -14.45 -0.56 -8.30
N GLU A 10 -14.44 -1.58 -9.17
CA GLU A 10 -13.24 -2.27 -9.65
C GLU A 10 -12.68 -1.56 -10.89
N TYR A 11 -11.37 -1.31 -10.89
CA TYR A 11 -10.71 -0.70 -12.04
C TYR A 11 -10.45 -1.71 -13.17
N ASP A 12 -11.09 -1.49 -14.31
CA ASP A 12 -10.98 -2.31 -15.52
C ASP A 12 -10.09 -1.69 -16.63
N GLY A 13 -9.53 -0.51 -16.36
CA GLY A 13 -8.79 0.29 -17.35
C GLY A 13 -9.33 1.71 -17.50
N ASP A 14 -10.59 1.95 -17.13
CA ASP A 14 -11.23 3.25 -17.25
C ASP A 14 -11.55 3.88 -15.87
N LEU A 15 -10.86 4.98 -15.54
CA LEU A 15 -11.12 5.71 -14.29
C LEU A 15 -12.45 6.45 -14.32
N THR A 16 -12.98 6.77 -15.50
CA THR A 16 -14.22 7.53 -15.63
C THR A 16 -15.45 6.68 -15.32
N ALA A 17 -15.31 5.36 -15.33
CA ALA A 17 -16.33 4.42 -14.91
C ALA A 17 -16.45 4.28 -13.37
N LEU A 18 -15.44 4.75 -12.62
CA LEU A 18 -15.43 4.66 -11.16
C LEU A 18 -16.12 5.85 -10.49
N VAL A 19 -16.72 5.61 -9.32
CA VAL A 19 -17.41 6.66 -8.56
C VAL A 19 -16.46 7.22 -7.50
N PRO A 20 -16.12 8.52 -7.52
CA PRO A 20 -15.21 9.09 -6.51
C PRO A 20 -15.86 9.05 -5.11
N ILE A 21 -15.11 8.57 -4.12
CA ILE A 21 -15.49 8.53 -2.70
C ILE A 21 -14.93 9.75 -1.98
N CYS A 22 -13.60 9.88 -1.97
CA CYS A 22 -12.90 10.99 -1.32
C CYS A 22 -11.50 11.21 -1.87
N GLU A 23 -10.93 12.35 -1.52
CA GLU A 23 -9.53 12.70 -1.79
C GLU A 23 -8.86 13.15 -0.50
N ILE A 24 -7.64 12.67 -0.29
CA ILE A 24 -6.77 13.06 0.81
C ILE A 24 -5.48 13.61 0.22
N ASP A 25 -5.11 14.81 0.67
CA ASP A 25 -3.88 15.48 0.28
C ASP A 25 -3.01 15.70 1.51
N GLY A 26 -1.72 15.41 1.38
CA GLY A 26 -0.79 15.68 2.45
C GLY A 26 0.61 15.20 2.15
N SER A 27 1.51 15.40 3.10
CA SER A 27 2.85 14.81 3.04
C SER A 27 3.31 14.52 4.45
N VAL A 28 4.00 13.41 4.61
CA VAL A 28 4.59 13.04 5.89
C VAL A 28 6.06 12.77 5.65
N VAL A 29 6.92 13.46 6.39
CA VAL A 29 8.38 13.32 6.30
C VAL A 29 8.89 12.90 7.67
N PRO A 30 9.71 11.84 7.75
CA PRO A 30 10.32 11.45 9.02
C PRO A 30 11.45 12.43 9.39
N GLU A 31 11.62 12.70 10.69
CA GLU A 31 12.67 13.61 11.18
C GLU A 31 14.06 12.95 11.22
N ASP A 32 14.14 11.69 11.63
CA ASP A 32 15.42 11.03 11.98
C ASP A 32 15.82 9.84 11.08
N ARG A 33 15.22 9.71 9.89
CA ARG A 33 15.54 8.61 8.95
C ARG A 33 15.43 9.03 7.49
N SER A 34 15.77 8.09 6.62
CA SER A 34 15.49 8.22 5.19
C SER A 34 14.00 8.46 4.93
N PRO A 35 13.67 9.19 3.85
CA PRO A 35 12.28 9.41 3.45
C PRO A 35 11.49 8.11 3.36
N TYR A 36 10.21 8.19 3.72
CA TYR A 36 9.30 7.07 3.56
C TYR A 36 9.19 6.62 2.10
N THR A 37 9.00 5.32 1.89
CA THR A 37 8.51 4.82 0.61
C THR A 37 7.10 5.37 0.35
N THR A 38 6.61 5.26 -0.89
CA THR A 38 5.25 5.74 -1.22
C THR A 38 4.17 5.06 -0.37
N LEU A 39 4.27 3.75 -0.14
CA LEU A 39 3.29 3.02 0.67
C LEU A 39 3.43 3.36 2.16
N GLU A 40 4.64 3.55 2.67
CA GLU A 40 4.87 4.03 4.04
C GLU A 40 4.30 5.44 4.25
N GLU A 41 4.56 6.39 3.34
CA GLU A 41 4.02 7.76 3.45
C GLU A 41 2.48 7.74 3.37
N THR A 42 1.92 6.89 2.50
CA THR A 42 0.46 6.67 2.40
C THR A 42 -0.10 6.16 3.73
N LEU A 43 0.51 5.13 4.33
CA LEU A 43 0.11 4.59 5.62
C LEU A 43 0.07 5.69 6.69
N ARG A 44 1.16 6.46 6.83
CA ARG A 44 1.24 7.53 7.83
C ARG A 44 0.22 8.64 7.60
N LEU A 45 0.00 9.03 6.35
CA LEU A 45 -0.99 10.04 6.03
C LEU A 45 -2.42 9.55 6.37
N LEU A 46 -2.73 8.29 6.07
CA LEU A 46 -4.03 7.70 6.41
C LEU A 46 -4.22 7.53 7.92
N GLU A 47 -3.18 7.17 8.68
CA GLU A 47 -3.24 7.11 10.16
C GLU A 47 -3.63 8.49 10.72
N MET A 48 -2.96 9.55 10.25
CA MET A 48 -3.27 10.92 10.67
C MET A 48 -4.68 11.37 10.25
N CYS A 49 -5.18 10.87 9.12
CA CYS A 49 -6.53 11.18 8.66
C CYS A 49 -7.60 10.43 9.45
N ALA A 50 -7.40 9.15 9.75
CA ALA A 50 -8.35 8.31 10.48
C ALA A 50 -8.65 8.85 11.89
N ASP A 51 -7.66 9.48 12.53
CA ASP A 51 -7.83 10.11 13.84
C ASP A 51 -8.76 11.34 13.81
N LYS A 52 -8.94 11.97 12.65
CA LYS A 52 -9.56 13.30 12.52
C LYS A 52 -10.79 13.34 11.62
N TYR A 53 -10.86 12.42 10.68
CA TYR A 53 -11.84 12.42 9.60
C TYR A 53 -12.38 11.00 9.40
N SER A 54 -13.69 10.90 9.22
CA SER A 54 -14.30 9.68 8.69
C SER A 54 -14.38 9.78 7.17
N VAL A 55 -14.00 8.70 6.51
CA VAL A 55 -14.17 8.53 5.06
C VAL A 55 -15.48 7.79 4.81
N PRO A 56 -16.19 8.00 3.69
CA PRO A 56 -17.35 7.18 3.39
C PRO A 56 -16.96 5.71 3.18
N ARG A 57 -17.87 4.80 3.52
CA ARG A 57 -17.72 3.37 3.21
C ARG A 57 -17.92 3.15 1.71
N PRO A 58 -17.20 2.19 1.09
CA PRO A 58 -17.53 1.74 -0.26
C PRO A 58 -18.97 1.21 -0.29
N ALA A 59 -19.74 1.50 -1.34
CA ALA A 59 -21.07 0.93 -1.49
C ALA A 59 -20.99 -0.51 -2.01
N GLY A 60 -19.95 -0.84 -2.77
CA GLY A 60 -19.66 -2.17 -3.27
C GLY A 60 -18.69 -2.99 -2.43
N GLN A 61 -18.42 -4.22 -2.90
CA GLN A 61 -17.36 -5.08 -2.35
C GLN A 61 -15.99 -4.78 -2.97
N CYS A 62 -15.94 -3.98 -4.04
CA CYS A 62 -14.71 -3.59 -4.71
C CYS A 62 -14.56 -2.07 -4.67
N PHE A 63 -13.37 -1.59 -4.36
CA PHE A 63 -13.04 -0.19 -4.46
C PHE A 63 -11.57 0.01 -4.83
N THR A 64 -11.27 1.12 -5.48
CA THR A 64 -9.96 1.41 -6.04
C THR A 64 -9.34 2.61 -5.34
N VAL A 65 -8.05 2.51 -5.00
CA VAL A 65 -7.27 3.62 -4.43
C VAL A 65 -6.15 3.98 -5.37
N LEU A 66 -6.09 5.25 -5.75
CA LEU A 66 -4.96 5.81 -6.50
C LEU A 66 -4.08 6.64 -5.57
N ILE A 67 -2.77 6.39 -5.65
CA ILE A 67 -1.75 7.13 -4.93
C ILE A 67 -0.89 7.85 -5.97
N GLY A 68 -0.90 9.17 -5.92
CA GLY A 68 -0.11 10.01 -6.80
C GLY A 68 0.67 11.08 -6.06
N ARG A 69 1.64 11.70 -6.73
CA ARG A 69 2.37 12.86 -6.22
C ARG A 69 2.05 14.09 -7.06
N LYS A 70 1.60 15.15 -6.39
CA LYS A 70 1.37 16.46 -7.00
C LYS A 70 2.71 17.16 -7.28
N ALA A 71 2.88 17.62 -8.51
CA ALA A 71 3.96 18.47 -8.99
C ALA A 71 3.34 19.64 -9.78
N GLY A 72 3.13 20.77 -9.11
CA GLY A 72 2.29 21.87 -9.63
C GLY A 72 0.84 21.40 -9.81
N THR A 73 0.28 21.59 -11.01
CA THR A 73 -1.08 21.15 -11.37
C THR A 73 -1.16 19.70 -11.81
N LYS A 74 -0.02 19.01 -11.99
CA LYS A 74 0.02 17.63 -12.48
C LYS A 74 0.11 16.65 -11.32
N VAL A 75 -0.65 15.56 -11.41
CA VAL A 75 -0.54 14.41 -10.51
C VAL A 75 0.14 13.27 -11.28
N VAL A 76 1.28 12.80 -10.76
CA VAL A 76 1.95 11.62 -11.29
C VAL A 76 1.51 10.41 -10.48
N SER A 77 0.87 9.43 -11.12
CA SER A 77 0.50 8.17 -10.46
C SER A 77 1.74 7.40 -10.04
N LEU A 78 1.73 6.94 -8.79
CA LEU A 78 2.83 6.19 -8.16
C LEU A 78 2.41 4.77 -7.82
N ALA A 79 1.19 4.58 -7.30
CA ALA A 79 0.66 3.28 -6.99
C ALA A 79 -0.87 3.23 -7.14
N ARG A 80 -1.40 2.02 -7.31
CA ARG A 80 -2.82 1.70 -7.30
C ARG A 80 -3.07 0.49 -6.42
N LEU A 81 -4.13 0.54 -5.63
CA LEU A 81 -4.64 -0.61 -4.89
C LEU A 81 -6.04 -0.93 -5.43
N ASP A 82 -6.22 -2.14 -5.94
CA ASP A 82 -7.53 -2.68 -6.29
C ASP A 82 -7.98 -3.54 -5.12
N VAL A 83 -8.89 -3.01 -4.29
CA VAL A 83 -9.29 -3.63 -3.02
C VAL A 83 -10.60 -4.38 -3.20
N HIS A 84 -10.62 -5.63 -2.73
CA HIS A 84 -11.83 -6.44 -2.59
C HIS A 84 -12.09 -6.67 -1.10
N ALA A 85 -13.19 -6.11 -0.60
CA ALA A 85 -13.65 -6.18 0.79
C ALA A 85 -15.03 -6.86 0.85
N CYS A 86 -15.05 -8.10 1.35
CA CYS A 86 -16.25 -8.92 1.40
C CYS A 86 -16.26 -9.79 2.67
N ASN A 87 -17.42 -9.91 3.32
CA ASN A 87 -17.63 -10.76 4.49
C ASN A 87 -16.61 -10.53 5.63
N GLY A 88 -16.30 -9.26 5.93
CA GLY A 88 -15.36 -8.88 7.00
C GLY A 88 -13.89 -9.17 6.67
N ARG A 89 -13.56 -9.49 5.40
CA ARG A 89 -12.20 -9.67 4.93
C ARG A 89 -11.88 -8.80 3.72
N ALA A 90 -10.72 -8.16 3.74
CA ALA A 90 -10.21 -7.35 2.66
C ALA A 90 -8.90 -7.91 2.11
N SER A 91 -8.70 -7.82 0.81
CA SER A 91 -7.44 -8.11 0.12
C SER A 91 -7.25 -7.10 -1.00
N ALA A 92 -6.01 -6.89 -1.42
CA ALA A 92 -5.74 -5.97 -2.52
C ALA A 92 -4.72 -6.52 -3.51
N ASN A 93 -4.87 -6.12 -4.77
CA ASN A 93 -3.77 -6.11 -5.72
C ASN A 93 -3.12 -4.73 -5.69
N VAL A 94 -1.85 -4.67 -5.31
CA VAL A 94 -1.07 -3.43 -5.24
C VAL A 94 -0.16 -3.38 -6.46
N ARG A 95 -0.29 -2.29 -7.22
CA ARG A 95 0.58 -2.00 -8.36
C ARG A 95 1.37 -0.75 -8.07
N CYS A 96 2.69 -0.89 -7.99
CA CYS A 96 3.60 0.22 -7.77
C CYS A 96 4.41 0.48 -9.04
N LYS A 97 4.56 1.74 -9.43
CA LYS A 97 5.34 2.10 -10.61
C LYS A 97 6.80 1.68 -10.43
N GLY A 98 7.27 0.77 -11.29
CA GLY A 98 8.65 0.29 -11.28
C GLY A 98 8.93 -0.83 -10.28
N ALA A 99 7.89 -1.40 -9.66
CA ALA A 99 8.00 -2.60 -8.83
C ALA A 99 7.05 -3.69 -9.36
N PRO A 100 7.31 -4.97 -9.05
CA PRO A 100 6.37 -6.05 -9.35
C PRO A 100 5.03 -5.83 -8.66
N ASP A 101 3.94 -6.23 -9.33
CA ASP A 101 2.62 -6.27 -8.71
C ASP A 101 2.66 -7.24 -7.51
N CYS A 102 2.02 -6.87 -6.41
CA CYS A 102 1.90 -7.73 -5.23
C CYS A 102 0.44 -7.91 -4.83
N HIS A 103 0.08 -9.15 -4.51
CA HIS A 103 -1.23 -9.49 -3.96
C HIS A 103 -1.11 -9.64 -2.46
N THR A 104 -2.02 -9.02 -1.71
CA THR A 104 -2.03 -9.12 -0.26
C THR A 104 -2.83 -10.33 0.18
N GLY A 105 -2.34 -11.06 1.19
CA GLY A 105 -3.22 -11.97 1.92
C GLY A 105 -4.41 -11.22 2.54
N PRO A 106 -5.51 -11.92 2.89
CA PRO A 106 -6.67 -11.29 3.47
C PRO A 106 -6.38 -10.71 4.86
N VAL A 107 -6.96 -9.54 5.15
CA VAL A 107 -6.98 -8.89 6.46
C VAL A 107 -8.42 -8.77 6.95
N CYS A 108 -8.65 -8.85 8.25
CA CYS A 108 -9.99 -8.65 8.82
C CYS A 108 -10.34 -7.16 8.85
N TYR A 109 -11.59 -6.82 8.57
CA TYR A 109 -12.14 -5.48 8.78
C TYR A 109 -13.49 -5.57 9.49
N GLU A 110 -13.83 -4.54 10.25
CA GLU A 110 -15.06 -4.46 11.03
C GLU A 110 -16.18 -3.81 10.21
N PRO A 111 -17.46 -4.09 10.51
CA PRO A 111 -18.59 -3.48 9.80
C PRO A 111 -18.58 -1.94 9.81
N GLU A 112 -17.93 -1.35 10.82
CA GLU A 112 -17.84 0.10 11.00
C GLU A 112 -16.65 0.75 10.30
N ASP A 113 -15.69 -0.05 9.83
CA ASP A 113 -14.51 0.46 9.13
C ASP A 113 -14.91 1.17 7.84
N ASP A 114 -14.36 2.35 7.63
CA ASP A 114 -14.45 3.06 6.36
C ASP A 114 -13.37 2.63 5.36
N ALA A 115 -13.43 3.19 4.15
CA ALA A 115 -12.49 2.85 3.09
C ALA A 115 -11.03 3.11 3.50
N ALA A 116 -10.76 4.16 4.28
CA ALA A 116 -9.42 4.47 4.75
C ALA A 116 -8.93 3.46 5.80
N ALA A 117 -9.78 3.09 6.76
CA ALA A 117 -9.49 2.08 7.77
C ALA A 117 -9.20 0.70 7.13
N ILE A 118 -9.98 0.30 6.12
CA ILE A 118 -9.74 -0.95 5.38
C ILE A 118 -8.38 -0.89 4.67
N VAL A 119 -8.07 0.22 4.00
CA VAL A 119 -6.79 0.39 3.29
C VAL A 119 -5.61 0.43 4.23
N LEU A 120 -5.74 1.04 5.41
CA LEU A 120 -4.71 1.00 6.45
C LEU A 120 -4.36 -0.44 6.83
N LYS A 121 -5.36 -1.28 7.09
CA LYS A 121 -5.14 -2.70 7.43
C LYS A 121 -4.45 -3.45 6.30
N VAL A 122 -4.84 -3.19 5.04
CA VAL A 122 -4.19 -3.75 3.85
C VAL A 122 -2.72 -3.29 3.75
N LEU A 123 -2.43 -1.99 3.93
CA LEU A 123 -1.07 -1.45 3.83
C LEU A 123 -0.15 -1.98 4.94
N VAL A 124 -0.64 -2.11 6.17
CA VAL A 124 0.11 -2.74 7.27
C VAL A 124 0.52 -4.16 6.88
N LYS A 125 -0.40 -4.91 6.24
CA LYS A 125 -0.12 -6.27 5.78
C LYS A 125 0.93 -6.29 4.66
N VAL A 126 0.82 -5.41 3.67
CA VAL A 126 1.81 -5.27 2.57
C VAL A 126 3.20 -5.03 3.12
N LEU A 127 3.36 -3.98 3.93
CA LEU A 127 4.66 -3.54 4.44
C LEU A 127 5.30 -4.58 5.36
N HIS A 128 4.47 -5.30 6.13
CA HIS A 128 4.94 -6.41 6.96
C HIS A 128 5.43 -7.59 6.10
N ASP A 129 4.69 -7.96 5.05
CA ASP A 129 5.09 -9.06 4.17
C ASP A 129 6.35 -8.71 3.35
N GLU A 130 6.49 -7.47 2.87
CA GLU A 130 7.71 -6.97 2.23
C GLU A 130 8.94 -7.03 3.15
N SER A 131 8.78 -6.62 4.41
CA SER A 131 9.85 -6.67 5.42
C SER A 131 10.31 -8.10 5.68
N ARG A 132 9.36 -9.05 5.75
CA ARG A 132 9.67 -10.49 5.92
C ARG A 132 10.39 -11.07 4.72
N LEU A 133 9.95 -10.75 3.50
CA LEU A 133 10.60 -11.22 2.28
C LEU A 133 12.03 -10.69 2.17
N SER A 134 12.23 -9.41 2.49
CA SER A 134 13.56 -8.78 2.50
C SER A 134 14.50 -9.46 3.50
N THR A 135 13.99 -9.75 4.70
CA THR A 135 14.77 -10.46 5.75
C THR A 135 15.15 -11.87 5.32
N LEU A 136 14.22 -12.60 4.71
CA LEU A 136 14.47 -13.96 4.18
C LEU A 136 15.48 -13.95 3.03
N ALA A 137 15.40 -12.97 2.13
CA ALA A 137 16.35 -12.82 1.03
C ALA A 137 17.77 -12.56 1.56
N GLN A 138 17.92 -11.65 2.53
CA GLN A 138 19.21 -11.35 3.14
C GLN A 138 19.79 -12.58 3.87
N SER A 139 18.98 -13.28 4.66
CA SER A 139 19.39 -14.49 5.36
C SER A 139 19.89 -15.59 4.40
N ARG A 140 19.25 -15.73 3.24
CA ARG A 140 19.67 -16.67 2.19
C ARG A 140 20.99 -16.25 1.57
N LEU A 141 21.17 -14.97 1.25
CA LEU A 141 22.43 -14.43 0.70
C LEU A 141 23.60 -14.64 1.66
N ASP A 142 23.42 -14.36 2.96
CA ASP A 142 24.46 -14.56 3.97
C ASP A 142 24.84 -16.03 4.10
N SER A 143 23.86 -16.93 4.00
CA SER A 143 24.09 -18.38 4.08
C SER A 143 24.86 -18.90 2.87
N VAL A 144 24.54 -18.41 1.66
CA VAL A 144 25.29 -18.73 0.44
C VAL A 144 26.72 -18.20 0.53
N ASN A 145 26.91 -16.95 0.95
CA ASN A 145 28.22 -16.34 1.09
C ASN A 145 29.11 -17.10 2.10
N ARG A 146 28.54 -17.55 3.23
CA ARG A 146 29.25 -18.41 4.18
C ARG A 146 29.67 -19.74 3.56
N ALA A 147 28.76 -20.40 2.83
CA ALA A 147 29.06 -21.69 2.19
C ALA A 147 30.17 -21.56 1.11
N ILE A 148 30.20 -20.45 0.37
CA ILE A 148 31.27 -20.18 -0.61
C ILE A 148 32.60 -19.92 0.09
N LYS A 149 32.60 -19.12 1.17
CA LYS A 149 33.82 -18.83 1.93
C LYS A 149 34.46 -20.09 2.51
N VAL A 150 33.68 -20.99 3.11
CA VAL A 150 34.17 -22.27 3.66
C VAL A 150 34.88 -23.10 2.58
N LYS A 151 34.32 -23.16 1.36
CA LYS A 151 34.93 -23.91 0.25
C LYS A 151 36.24 -23.31 -0.27
N LEU A 152 36.46 -22.00 -0.09
CA LEU A 152 37.69 -21.32 -0.50
C LEU A 152 38.80 -21.49 0.53
N ASP A 153 38.46 -21.55 1.82
CA ASP A 153 39.44 -21.77 2.91
C ASP A 153 39.93 -23.25 2.97
N GLU A 154 39.27 -24.16 2.25
CA GLU A 154 39.62 -25.58 2.11
C GLU A 154 40.50 -25.90 0.88
N LEU A 155 40.90 -24.89 0.10
CA LEU A 155 41.76 -25.00 -1.10
C LEU A 155 43.16 -24.43 -0.83
#